data_AF-A0A2E7UQ71-F1
#
_entry.id   AF-A0A2E7UQ71-F1
#
_cell.length_a   1.000
_cell.length_b   1.000
_cell.length_c   1.000
_cell.angle_alpha   90.00
_cell.angle_beta   90.00
_cell.angle_gamma   90.00
#
_symmetry.space_group_name_H-M   'P 1'
#
loop_
_entity.id
_entity.type
_entity.pdbx_description
1 polymer ?
#
loop_
_entity_poly.entity_id
_entity_poly.type
_entity_poly.pdbx_seq_one_letter_code
_entity_poly.pdbx_strand_id
1 'polypeptide(L)'
;DDGGDDGGDDGGDGGGGDDSSGPVDEDGDGFLAEEDCDDTNAQVYPGADEIPGDGIDNDCDETTDDEYEPITEVEEYSEKDEGCATASAPLAVGAWAGLVAVGLVRRRRDD
;
A
#
# COMPACT_ATOMS: atom_id res chain seq x y z
N ASP A 1 -22.70 -0.34 -70.72
CA ASP A 1 -22.84 0.71 -69.70
C ASP A 1 -23.11 -0.10 -68.45
N ASP A 2 -22.02 -0.60 -67.88
CA ASP A 2 -22.02 -1.69 -66.90
C ASP A 2 -21.50 -1.05 -65.61
N GLY A 3 -22.43 -0.48 -64.84
CA GLY A 3 -22.17 0.07 -63.53
C GLY A 3 -22.15 -1.08 -62.51
N GLY A 4 -20.98 -1.30 -61.92
CA GLY A 4 -20.76 -2.35 -60.92
C GLY A 4 -21.53 -2.10 -59.63
N ASP A 5 -22.32 -3.10 -59.25
CA ASP A 5 -22.37 -3.60 -57.88
C ASP A 5 -20.94 -3.85 -57.39
N ASP A 6 -20.60 -3.38 -56.18
CA ASP A 6 -19.59 -3.93 -55.25
C ASP A 6 -19.26 -2.86 -54.18
N GLY A 7 -19.96 -2.91 -53.05
CA GLY A 7 -19.70 -2.01 -51.91
C GLY A 7 -20.61 -2.22 -50.71
N GLY A 8 -20.96 -3.49 -50.42
CA GLY A 8 -21.42 -3.85 -49.09
C GLY A 8 -20.20 -3.92 -48.18
N ASP A 9 -19.81 -2.76 -47.64
CA ASP A 9 -18.84 -2.73 -46.55
C ASP A 9 -19.59 -3.13 -45.28
N ASP A 10 -19.38 -4.39 -44.90
CA ASP A 10 -19.71 -4.97 -43.60
C ASP A 10 -18.93 -4.23 -42.50
N GLY A 11 -19.40 -3.03 -42.15
CA GLY A 11 -19.00 -2.32 -40.95
C GLY A 11 -19.87 -2.76 -39.79
N GLY A 12 -19.52 -3.88 -39.16
CA GLY A 12 -20.09 -4.25 -37.87
C GLY A 12 -19.79 -3.17 -36.83
N ASP A 13 -20.83 -2.53 -36.34
CA ASP A 13 -20.81 -1.76 -35.10
C ASP A 13 -22.03 -2.24 -34.30
N GLY A 14 -21.80 -3.27 -33.50
CA GLY A 14 -22.77 -3.77 -32.55
C GLY A 14 -22.81 -2.86 -31.33
N GLY A 15 -24.01 -2.60 -30.83
CA GLY A 15 -24.20 -1.89 -29.57
C GLY A 15 -25.25 -0.79 -29.67
N GLY A 16 -26.49 -1.15 -29.96
CA GLY A 16 -27.58 -0.18 -29.94
C GLY A 16 -28.87 -0.90 -29.61
N GLY A 17 -29.18 -0.94 -28.31
CA GLY A 17 -30.26 -1.72 -27.72
C GLY A 17 -31.56 -1.71 -28.52
N ASP A 18 -31.95 -2.90 -28.97
CA ASP A 18 -33.30 -3.20 -29.41
C ASP A 18 -33.93 -4.23 -28.47
N ASP A 19 -34.68 -3.70 -27.50
CA ASP A 19 -35.93 -4.27 -26.98
C ASP A 19 -35.96 -5.75 -26.52
N SER A 20 -34.83 -6.31 -26.08
CA SER A 20 -34.79 -7.61 -25.39
C SER A 20 -34.31 -7.40 -23.96
N SER A 21 -35.21 -7.56 -23.00
CA SER A 21 -35.02 -7.35 -21.55
C SER A 21 -34.03 -8.34 -20.89
N GLY A 22 -32.87 -8.59 -21.50
CA GLY A 22 -31.73 -9.21 -20.85
C GLY A 22 -30.89 -8.16 -20.11
N PRO A 23 -30.08 -8.57 -19.13
CA PRO A 23 -29.13 -7.66 -18.52
C PRO A 23 -28.19 -7.11 -19.60
N VAL A 24 -27.93 -5.82 -19.54
CA VAL A 24 -27.01 -5.11 -20.44
C VAL A 24 -25.65 -5.00 -19.75
N ASP A 25 -24.61 -4.81 -20.54
CA ASP A 25 -23.24 -4.47 -20.11
C ASP A 25 -23.01 -3.08 -20.70
N GLU A 26 -23.29 -2.03 -19.94
CA GLU A 26 -23.29 -0.64 -20.45
C GLU A 26 -21.88 -0.02 -20.49
N ASP A 27 -20.94 -0.48 -19.67
CA ASP A 27 -19.57 0.02 -19.62
C ASP A 27 -18.55 -0.84 -20.40
N GLY A 28 -18.92 -2.05 -20.79
CA GLY A 28 -18.15 -2.95 -21.64
C GLY A 28 -17.02 -3.68 -20.92
N ASP A 29 -17.12 -3.88 -19.61
CA ASP A 29 -16.12 -4.56 -18.80
C ASP A 29 -16.22 -6.11 -18.86
N GLY A 30 -17.34 -6.61 -19.42
CA GLY A 30 -17.64 -8.02 -19.60
C GLY A 30 -18.49 -8.63 -18.50
N PHE A 31 -18.92 -7.85 -17.52
CA PHE A 31 -19.94 -8.17 -16.54
C PHE A 31 -21.27 -7.56 -16.95
N LEU A 32 -22.35 -8.17 -16.48
CA LEU A 32 -23.71 -7.76 -16.80
C LEU A 32 -24.26 -6.95 -15.62
N ALA A 33 -25.18 -6.02 -15.88
CA ALA A 33 -25.86 -5.21 -14.86
C ALA A 33 -26.55 -5.98 -13.71
N GLU A 34 -26.69 -7.30 -13.81
CA GLU A 34 -27.20 -8.15 -12.74
C GLU A 34 -26.11 -8.70 -11.79
N GLU A 35 -24.86 -8.70 -12.25
CA GLU A 35 -23.67 -9.12 -11.50
C GLU A 35 -22.84 -7.90 -11.06
N ASP A 36 -22.86 -6.81 -11.83
CA ASP A 36 -22.17 -5.56 -11.53
C ASP A 36 -23.02 -4.59 -10.69
N CYS A 37 -22.42 -4.08 -9.61
CA CYS A 37 -23.02 -3.09 -8.72
C CYS A 37 -23.06 -1.68 -9.32
N ASP A 38 -22.21 -1.36 -10.31
CA ASP A 38 -22.23 -0.12 -11.10
C ASP A 38 -21.88 -0.36 -12.59
N ASP A 39 -22.85 -0.88 -13.34
CA ASP A 39 -22.81 -1.15 -14.81
C ASP A 39 -22.48 0.08 -15.71
N THR A 40 -22.23 1.24 -15.11
CA THR A 40 -21.84 2.47 -15.83
C THR A 40 -20.34 2.77 -15.70
N ASN A 41 -19.59 1.95 -14.96
CA ASN A 41 -18.19 2.18 -14.63
C ASN A 41 -17.36 0.90 -14.70
N ALA A 42 -16.65 0.72 -15.83
CA ALA A 42 -15.85 -0.48 -16.10
C ALA A 42 -14.66 -0.74 -15.15
N GLN A 43 -14.52 0.05 -14.08
CA GLN A 43 -13.58 -0.18 -12.99
C GLN A 43 -14.24 -0.79 -11.75
N VAL A 44 -15.58 -0.83 -11.71
CA VAL A 44 -16.39 -1.42 -10.66
C VAL A 44 -16.95 -2.71 -11.22
N TYR A 45 -16.56 -3.85 -10.67
CA TYR A 45 -17.05 -5.16 -11.10
C TYR A 45 -16.71 -6.25 -10.09
N PRO A 46 -17.43 -7.39 -10.10
CA PRO A 46 -17.14 -8.51 -9.22
C PRO A 46 -15.67 -8.96 -9.23
N GLY A 47 -14.97 -8.72 -8.13
CA GLY A 47 -13.55 -9.06 -7.97
C GLY A 47 -12.56 -8.08 -8.60
N ALA A 48 -12.96 -6.83 -8.85
CA ALA A 48 -12.03 -5.74 -9.12
C ALA A 48 -11.08 -5.48 -7.94
N ASP A 49 -10.04 -4.68 -8.16
CA ASP A 49 -9.18 -4.22 -7.06
C ASP A 49 -9.85 -3.03 -6.35
N GLU A 50 -10.05 -3.13 -5.03
CA GLU A 50 -10.50 -2.01 -4.19
C GLU A 50 -9.55 -0.81 -4.29
N ILE A 51 -10.11 0.40 -4.45
CA ILE A 51 -9.36 1.66 -4.46
C ILE A 51 -9.45 2.32 -3.08
N PRO A 52 -8.39 2.30 -2.25
CA PRO A 52 -8.49 2.77 -0.88
C PRO A 52 -8.83 4.27 -0.79
N GLY A 53 -9.94 4.59 -0.13
CA GLY A 53 -10.35 5.95 0.19
C GLY A 53 -11.06 6.71 -0.94
N ASP A 54 -11.56 6.02 -1.97
CA ASP A 54 -12.48 6.61 -2.95
C ASP A 54 -13.95 6.58 -2.49
N GLY A 55 -14.29 5.77 -1.48
CA GLY A 55 -15.63 5.61 -0.95
C GLY A 55 -16.55 4.75 -1.82
N ILE A 56 -16.00 3.94 -2.73
CA ILE A 56 -16.74 3.11 -3.68
C ILE A 56 -16.37 1.64 -3.46
N ASP A 57 -17.38 0.78 -3.34
CA ASP A 57 -17.22 -0.68 -3.45
C ASP A 57 -16.94 -1.00 -4.92
N ASN A 58 -15.67 -1.19 -5.25
CA ASN A 58 -15.20 -1.45 -6.61
C ASN A 58 -15.31 -2.94 -6.95
N ASP A 59 -15.25 -3.83 -5.96
CA ASP A 59 -15.25 -5.28 -6.19
C ASP A 59 -16.62 -5.96 -6.03
N CYS A 60 -17.65 -5.17 -5.73
CA CYS A 60 -19.04 -5.56 -5.51
C CYS A 60 -19.22 -6.62 -4.41
N ASP A 61 -18.39 -6.59 -3.36
CA ASP A 61 -18.42 -7.56 -2.26
C ASP A 61 -19.31 -7.14 -1.07
N GLU A 62 -20.09 -6.06 -1.23
CA GLU A 62 -20.93 -5.41 -0.23
C GLU A 62 -20.13 -4.75 0.91
N THR A 63 -18.81 -4.61 0.74
CA THR A 63 -17.93 -3.88 1.63
C THR A 63 -17.16 -2.82 0.85
N THR A 64 -16.80 -1.74 1.53
CA THR A 64 -15.94 -0.71 0.95
C THR A 64 -14.67 -0.73 1.77
N ASP A 65 -13.54 -1.07 1.17
CA ASP A 65 -12.23 -1.07 1.84
C ASP A 65 -11.64 0.36 1.85
N ASP A 66 -12.42 1.26 2.43
CA ASP A 66 -12.01 2.64 2.73
C ASP A 66 -11.00 2.69 3.89
N GLU A 67 -10.90 1.61 4.66
CA GLU A 67 -9.96 1.48 5.76
C GLU A 67 -8.57 1.19 5.18
N TYR A 68 -7.93 2.24 4.68
CA TYR A 68 -6.47 2.33 4.73
C TYR A 68 -6.09 2.34 6.20
N GLU A 69 -6.04 1.17 6.83
CA GLU A 69 -5.44 0.94 8.14
C GLU A 69 -4.04 1.54 8.05
N PRO A 70 -3.84 2.77 8.56
CA PRO A 70 -2.51 3.33 8.52
C PRO A 70 -1.70 2.36 9.36
N ILE A 71 -0.60 1.86 8.80
CA ILE A 71 0.43 1.13 9.52
C ILE A 71 0.96 2.02 10.67
N THR A 72 0.14 2.17 11.71
CA THR A 72 0.41 2.88 12.95
C THR A 72 1.25 2.01 13.86
N GLU A 73 1.40 0.74 13.50
CA GLU A 73 2.37 -0.17 14.06
C GLU A 73 3.45 -0.52 13.01
N VAL A 74 4.27 0.49 12.70
CA VAL A 74 5.72 0.24 12.73
C VAL A 74 6.20 0.15 14.19
N GLU A 75 5.50 -0.59 15.05
CA GLU A 75 6.15 -1.05 16.27
C GLU A 75 6.96 -2.27 15.88
N GLU A 76 8.25 -1.99 15.72
CA GLU A 76 9.30 -2.97 15.54
C GLU A 76 9.24 -3.74 14.21
N TYR A 77 9.96 -3.21 13.22
CA TYR A 77 11.07 -4.02 12.71
C TYR A 77 11.92 -4.39 13.93
N SER A 78 11.54 -5.49 14.61
CA SER A 78 12.29 -6.04 15.72
C SER A 78 13.59 -6.52 15.09
N GLU A 79 14.64 -5.74 15.22
CA GLU A 79 16.01 -6.21 15.10
C GLU A 79 16.24 -7.31 16.17
N LYS A 80 15.63 -8.48 15.99
CA LYS A 80 15.91 -9.71 16.72
C LYS A 80 17.08 -10.47 16.09
N ASP A 81 18.10 -9.73 15.70
CA ASP A 81 19.43 -10.31 15.49
C ASP A 81 20.28 -10.02 16.72
N GLU A 82 19.94 -10.73 17.79
CA GLU A 82 20.84 -10.92 18.91
C GLU A 82 22.09 -11.66 18.42
N GLY A 83 23.16 -10.91 18.12
CA GLY A 83 24.51 -11.39 18.34
C GLY A 83 25.54 -11.19 17.22
N CYS A 84 26.33 -10.12 17.34
CA CYS A 84 27.77 -10.31 17.55
C CYS A 84 28.30 -9.22 18.49
N ALA A 85 28.92 -9.64 19.59
CA ALA A 85 29.35 -8.81 20.69
C ALA A 85 30.39 -7.74 20.31
N THR A 86 30.12 -6.47 20.64
CA THR A 86 31.18 -5.53 21.05
C THR A 86 30.69 -4.72 22.26
N ALA A 87 31.10 -5.13 23.45
CA ALA A 87 30.88 -4.37 24.67
C ALA A 87 31.50 -2.96 24.54
N SER A 88 30.70 -1.91 24.71
CA SER A 88 31.20 -0.55 24.96
C SER A 88 30.36 0.05 26.08
N ALA A 89 30.90 -0.02 27.29
CA ALA A 89 30.32 0.58 28.47
C ALA A 89 30.26 2.12 28.34
N PRO A 90 29.22 2.80 28.87
CA PRO A 90 29.23 4.24 28.98
C PRO A 90 30.18 4.65 30.11
N LEU A 91 31.29 5.34 29.77
CA LEU A 91 32.12 6.03 30.74
C LEU A 91 31.36 7.25 31.25
N ALA A 92 30.58 7.06 32.31
CA ALA A 92 30.10 8.14 33.16
C ALA A 92 31.29 8.79 33.86
N VAL A 93 31.82 9.89 33.33
CA VAL A 93 32.83 10.71 34.01
C VAL A 93 32.19 12.04 34.42
N GLY A 94 31.51 12.01 35.55
CA GLY A 94 31.06 13.19 36.27
C GLY A 94 31.24 13.00 37.76
N ALA A 95 32.36 13.46 38.33
CA ALA A 95 32.53 13.73 39.76
C ALA A 95 33.89 14.42 40.05
N TRP A 96 34.02 15.72 39.74
CA TRP A 96 35.07 16.55 40.34
C TRP A 96 34.55 17.14 41.65
N ALA A 97 34.58 16.34 42.71
CA ALA A 97 34.36 16.82 44.07
C ALA A 97 35.27 16.05 45.02
N GLY A 98 36.24 16.73 45.62
CA GLY A 98 37.05 16.16 46.70
C GLY A 98 38.47 16.72 46.77
N LEU A 99 38.61 17.89 47.40
CA LEU A 99 39.87 18.53 47.75
C LEU A 99 40.32 18.08 49.16
N VAL A 100 41.64 17.87 49.31
CA VAL A 100 42.49 17.91 50.52
C VAL A 100 42.45 16.72 51.51
N ALA A 101 43.58 16.01 51.59
CA ALA A 101 44.22 15.67 52.86
C ALA A 101 45.74 15.50 52.71
N VAL A 102 46.46 16.17 53.61
CA VAL A 102 47.90 16.32 53.77
C VAL A 102 48.54 15.04 54.34
N GLY A 103 49.79 14.70 53.97
CA GLY A 103 50.65 13.93 54.88
C GLY A 103 51.70 12.97 54.28
N LEU A 104 52.89 13.51 53.96
CA LEU A 104 54.21 13.04 54.42
C LEU A 104 54.61 11.55 54.27
N VAL A 105 55.44 11.18 53.26
CA VAL A 105 56.52 10.17 53.42
C VAL A 105 57.74 10.43 52.50
N ARG A 106 58.81 10.89 53.15
CA ARG A 106 60.27 10.60 53.03
C ARG A 106 60.99 10.50 51.67
N ARG A 107 61.87 11.51 51.49
CA ARG A 107 63.15 11.57 50.76
C ARG A 107 64.01 10.29 50.86
N ARG A 108 64.46 9.77 49.71
CA ARG A 108 65.85 9.30 49.48
C ARG A 108 66.28 9.64 48.06
N ARG A 109 67.34 10.44 47.95
CA ARG A 109 68.25 10.43 46.81
C ARG A 109 69.23 9.30 47.11
N ASP A 110 69.41 8.38 46.19
CA ASP A 110 70.59 7.53 46.13
C ASP A 110 70.96 7.42 44.64
N ASP A 111 72.17 7.94 44.38
CA ASP A 111 73.08 7.88 43.22
C ASP A 111 72.60 8.11 41.77
#